data_AF-A0A1S2WT28-F1
#
_entry.id   AF-A0A1S2WT28-F1
#
_cell.length_a   1.000
_cell.length_b   1.000
_cell.length_c   1.000
_cell.angle_alpha   90.00
_cell.angle_beta   90.00
_cell.angle_gamma   90.00
#
_symmetry.space_group_name_H-M   'P 1'
#
loop_
_entity.id
_entity.type
_entity.pdbx_description
1 polymer ?
#
loop_
_entity_poly.entity_id
_entity_poly.type
_entity_poly.pdbx_seq_one_letter_code
_entity_poly.pdbx_strand_id
1 'polypeptide(L)'
;MANNLTAKQLEFCKYYLQSGNATEAYIQAYDTENMKEQTIYNEASKLLKHEKVAEFIETIQKREMLGTFNTRQKYLDKLDEIIDSDDSTMAEKIQAINTVAKLKQWDKRKAGLQIDYQEENDLLQRSLATGLLGDPNRYPRKDI
;
A
#
# COMPACT_ATOMS: atom_id res chain seq x y z
N MET A 1 -8.19 -2.43 -25.37
CA MET A 1 -7.76 -3.84 -25.21
C MET A 1 -9.01 -4.69 -25.38
N ALA A 2 -9.13 -5.41 -26.49
CA ALA A 2 -10.28 -6.26 -26.76
C ALA A 2 -10.17 -7.52 -25.89
N ASN A 3 -10.88 -7.53 -24.76
CA ASN A 3 -10.91 -8.64 -23.82
C ASN A 3 -11.58 -9.85 -24.50
N ASN A 4 -10.78 -10.84 -24.92
CA ASN A 4 -11.26 -12.15 -25.36
C ASN A 4 -11.64 -13.05 -24.15
N LEU A 5 -12.25 -12.46 -23.12
CA LEU A 5 -12.80 -13.18 -21.97
C LEU A 5 -14.31 -13.35 -22.16
N THR A 6 -14.83 -14.51 -21.80
CA THR A 6 -16.28 -14.72 -21.76
C THR A 6 -16.90 -13.95 -20.60
N ALA A 7 -18.23 -13.75 -20.63
CA ALA A 7 -18.96 -13.10 -19.52
C ALA A 7 -18.70 -13.81 -18.17
N LYS A 8 -18.71 -15.14 -18.14
CA LYS A 8 -18.42 -15.93 -16.93
C LYS A 8 -16.98 -15.78 -16.46
N GLN A 9 -16.01 -15.69 -17.38
CA GLN A 9 -14.61 -15.45 -17.01
C GLN A 9 -14.42 -14.04 -16.41
N LEU A 10 -15.09 -13.04 -16.96
CA LEU A 10 -15.08 -11.68 -16.41
C LEU A 10 -15.72 -11.64 -15.02
N GLU A 11 -16.83 -12.34 -14.83
CA GLU A 11 -17.49 -12.46 -13.54
C GLU A 11 -16.62 -13.16 -12.50
N PHE A 12 -15.97 -14.26 -12.89
CA PHE A 12 -14.96 -14.93 -12.08
C PHE A 12 -13.83 -13.97 -11.66
N CYS A 13 -13.27 -13.23 -12.61
CA CYS A 13 -12.21 -12.25 -12.31
C CYS A 13 -12.68 -11.20 -11.31
N LYS A 14 -13.90 -10.68 -11.48
CA LYS A 14 -14.50 -9.67 -10.59
C LYS A 14 -14.60 -10.19 -9.16
N TYR A 15 -15.15 -11.39 -8.96
CA TYR A 15 -15.27 -11.96 -7.62
C TYR A 15 -13.90 -12.31 -7.02
N TYR A 16 -12.98 -12.82 -7.83
CA TYR A 16 -11.63 -13.15 -7.36
C TYR A 16 -10.85 -11.92 -6.91
N LEU A 17 -10.94 -10.80 -7.64
CA LEU A 17 -10.32 -9.54 -7.25
C LEU A 17 -10.88 -8.98 -5.93
N GLN A 18 -12.12 -9.32 -5.58
CA GLN A 18 -12.77 -8.89 -4.34
C GLN A 18 -12.42 -9.79 -3.14
N SER A 19 -12.49 -11.12 -3.32
CA SER A 19 -12.34 -12.08 -2.21
C SER A 19 -10.94 -12.66 -2.07
N GLY A 20 -10.14 -12.67 -3.14
CA GLY A 20 -8.88 -13.42 -3.23
C GLY A 20 -9.05 -14.95 -3.25
N ASN A 21 -10.29 -15.45 -3.23
CA ASN A 21 -10.60 -16.88 -3.18
C ASN A 21 -11.14 -17.36 -4.54
N ALA A 22 -10.37 -18.24 -5.20
CA ALA A 22 -10.72 -18.77 -6.52
C ALA A 22 -11.98 -19.64 -6.48
N THR A 23 -12.14 -20.47 -5.45
CA THR A 23 -13.29 -21.38 -5.33
C THR A 23 -14.59 -20.59 -5.17
N GLU A 24 -14.59 -19.58 -4.29
CA GLU A 24 -15.74 -18.68 -4.13
C GLU A 24 -16.05 -17.93 -5.42
N ALA A 25 -15.02 -17.39 -6.09
CA ALA A 25 -15.21 -16.72 -7.37
C ALA A 25 -15.80 -17.62 -8.46
N TYR A 26 -15.43 -18.91 -8.47
CA TYR A 26 -15.97 -19.89 -9.40
C TYR A 26 -17.43 -20.23 -9.11
N ILE A 27 -17.79 -20.45 -7.84
CA ILE A 27 -19.18 -20.71 -7.42
C ILE A 27 -20.09 -19.53 -7.79
N GLN A 28 -19.59 -18.30 -7.69
CA GLN A 28 -20.39 -17.11 -8.06
C GLN A 28 -20.55 -16.94 -9.58
N ALA A 29 -19.55 -17.35 -10.38
CA ALA A 29 -19.54 -17.11 -11.83
C ALA A 29 -20.09 -18.27 -12.68
N TYR A 30 -20.18 -19.47 -12.12
CA TYR A 30 -20.59 -20.68 -12.82
C TYR A 30 -21.71 -21.40 -12.06
N ASP A 31 -22.55 -22.13 -12.78
CA ASP A 31 -23.50 -23.04 -12.16
C ASP A 31 -22.75 -24.26 -11.61
N THR A 32 -22.74 -24.39 -10.29
CA THR A 32 -22.05 -25.45 -9.56
C THR A 32 -22.99 -26.37 -8.78
N GLU A 33 -24.32 -26.24 -8.93
CA GLU A 33 -25.30 -26.94 -8.07
C GLU A 33 -25.13 -28.47 -8.09
N ASN A 34 -24.73 -29.02 -9.24
CA ASN A 34 -24.54 -30.46 -9.44
C ASN A 34 -23.06 -30.89 -9.43
N MET A 35 -22.15 -30.00 -9.06
CA MET A 35 -20.70 -30.28 -9.03
C MET A 35 -20.26 -30.75 -7.65
N LYS A 36 -19.33 -31.71 -7.61
CA LYS A 36 -18.63 -32.07 -6.37
C LYS A 36 -17.67 -30.95 -5.97
N GLU A 37 -17.51 -30.70 -4.68
CA GLU A 37 -16.60 -29.67 -4.14
C GLU A 37 -15.17 -29.78 -4.70
N GLN A 38 -14.62 -30.99 -4.77
CA GLN A 38 -13.28 -31.22 -5.33
C GLN A 38 -13.19 -30.80 -6.81
N THR A 39 -14.26 -31.01 -7.58
CA THR A 39 -14.32 -30.59 -8.98
C THR A 39 -14.33 -29.07 -9.08
N ILE A 40 -15.15 -28.40 -8.25
CA ILE A 40 -15.21 -26.93 -8.18
C ILE A 40 -13.82 -26.36 -7.86
N TYR A 41 -13.16 -26.90 -6.84
CA TYR A 41 -11.81 -26.48 -6.44
C TYR A 41 -10.79 -26.63 -7.60
N ASN A 42 -10.80 -27.79 -8.27
CA ASN A 42 -9.89 -28.07 -9.36
C ASN A 42 -10.14 -27.15 -10.57
N GLU A 43 -11.40 -26.93 -10.95
CA GLU A 43 -11.77 -26.05 -12.06
C GLU A 43 -11.46 -24.58 -11.75
N ALA A 44 -11.72 -24.12 -10.52
CA ALA A 44 -11.34 -22.79 -10.06
C ALA A 44 -9.83 -22.57 -10.15
N SER A 45 -9.03 -23.54 -9.69
CA SER A 45 -7.56 -23.48 -9.75
C SER A 45 -7.04 -23.45 -11.19
N LYS A 46 -7.63 -24.25 -12.08
CA LYS A 46 -7.30 -24.23 -13.52
C LYS A 46 -7.66 -22.90 -14.16
N LEU A 47 -8.87 -22.38 -13.87
CA LEU A 47 -9.35 -21.13 -14.45
C LEU A 47 -8.50 -19.93 -14.02
N LEU A 48 -8.07 -19.90 -12.75
CA LEU A 48 -7.16 -18.86 -12.26
C LEU A 48 -5.83 -18.83 -13.02
N LYS A 49 -5.33 -20.00 -13.45
CA LYS A 49 -4.08 -20.14 -14.21
C LYS A 49 -4.27 -19.98 -15.72
N HIS A 50 -5.49 -19.84 -16.20
CA HIS A 50 -5.76 -19.66 -17.61
C HIS A 50 -5.17 -18.32 -18.06
N GLU A 51 -4.33 -18.34 -19.10
CA GLU A 51 -3.48 -17.22 -19.55
C GLU A 51 -4.19 -15.87 -19.55
N LYS A 52 -5.34 -15.77 -20.23
CA LYS A 52 -6.10 -14.52 -20.34
C LYS A 52 -6.72 -14.05 -19.01
N VAL A 53 -7.11 -14.99 -18.15
CA VAL A 53 -7.70 -14.70 -16.84
C VAL A 53 -6.60 -14.17 -15.92
N ALA A 54 -5.46 -14.85 -15.89
CA ALA A 54 -4.28 -14.43 -15.15
C ALA A 54 -3.79 -13.05 -15.60
N GLU A 55 -3.65 -12.83 -16.90
CA GLU A 55 -3.22 -11.54 -17.47
C GLU A 55 -4.19 -10.39 -17.10
N PHE A 56 -5.50 -10.65 -17.16
CA PHE A 56 -6.51 -9.65 -16.79
C PHE A 56 -6.44 -9.30 -15.30
N ILE A 57 -6.39 -10.31 -14.42
CA ILE A 57 -6.28 -10.10 -12.96
C ILE A 57 -5.00 -9.33 -12.64
N GLU A 58 -3.86 -9.73 -13.20
CA GLU A 58 -2.57 -9.06 -12.99
C GLU A 58 -2.61 -7.60 -13.47
N THR A 59 -3.22 -7.35 -14.63
CA THR A 59 -3.36 -5.99 -15.17
C THR A 59 -4.19 -5.09 -14.27
N ILE A 60 -5.31 -5.60 -13.74
CA ILE A 60 -6.16 -4.84 -12.82
C ILE A 60 -5.42 -4.59 -11.50
N GLN A 61 -4.80 -5.61 -10.92
CA GLN A 61 -4.01 -5.48 -9.69
C GLN A 61 -2.87 -4.47 -9.85
N LYS A 62 -2.14 -4.51 -10.98
CA LYS A 62 -1.11 -3.50 -11.30
C LYS A 62 -1.69 -2.10 -11.38
N ARG A 63 -2.83 -1.93 -12.05
CA ARG A 63 -3.51 -0.62 -12.14
C ARG A 63 -3.93 -0.11 -10.75
N GLU A 64 -4.52 -0.96 -9.92
CA GLU A 64 -4.94 -0.60 -8.56
C GLU A 64 -3.75 -0.27 -7.65
N MET A 65 -2.66 -1.05 -7.76
CA MET A 65 -1.40 -0.77 -7.07
C MET A 65 -0.81 0.57 -7.50
N LEU A 66 -0.74 0.85 -8.80
CA LEU A 66 -0.28 2.14 -9.33
C LEU A 66 -1.18 3.29 -8.85
N GLY A 67 -2.50 3.11 -8.83
CA GLY A 67 -3.43 4.12 -8.33
C GLY A 67 -3.23 4.42 -6.83
N THR A 68 -3.02 3.38 -6.04
CA THR A 68 -2.72 3.50 -4.60
C THR A 68 -1.37 4.18 -4.38
N PHE A 69 -0.35 3.82 -5.17
CA PHE A 69 0.97 4.46 -5.13
C PHE A 69 0.88 5.95 -5.43
N ASN A 70 0.20 6.34 -6.52
CA ASN A 70 0.00 7.75 -6.89
C ASN A 70 -0.77 8.52 -5.81
N THR A 71 -1.79 7.91 -5.22
CA THR A 71 -2.55 8.51 -4.12
C THR A 71 -1.67 8.74 -2.91
N ARG A 72 -0.83 7.76 -2.55
CA ARG A 72 0.14 7.89 -1.45
C ARG A 72 1.17 8.97 -1.73
N GLN A 73 1.71 9.02 -2.95
CA GLN A 73 2.67 10.06 -3.34
C GLN A 73 2.07 11.46 -3.16
N LYS A 74 0.83 11.66 -3.63
CA LYS A 74 0.09 12.92 -3.42
C LYS A 74 -0.05 13.31 -1.94
N TYR A 75 -0.18 12.35 -1.03
CA TYR A 75 -0.21 12.65 0.41
C TYR A 75 1.17 12.99 0.96
N LEU A 76 2.23 12.34 0.47
CA LEU A 76 3.61 12.70 0.84
C LEU A 76 3.93 14.11 0.39
N ASP A 77 3.59 14.48 -0.85
CA ASP A 77 3.83 15.82 -1.39
C ASP A 77 3.14 16.90 -0.52
N LYS A 78 1.91 16.65 -0.08
CA LYS A 78 1.19 17.55 0.84
C LYS A 78 1.82 17.66 2.23
N LEU A 79 2.44 16.59 2.72
CA LEU A 79 3.15 16.61 4.01
C LEU A 79 4.45 17.39 3.88
N ASP A 80 5.16 17.25 2.76
CA ASP A 80 6.36 18.03 2.45
C ASP A 80 6.02 19.54 2.32
N GLU A 81 4.88 19.90 1.70
CA GLU A 81 4.37 21.28 1.67
C GLU A 81 4.18 21.86 3.09
N ILE A 82 3.66 21.08 4.04
CA ILE A 82 3.51 21.52 5.45
C ILE A 82 4.87 21.72 6.13
N ILE A 83 5.84 20.85 5.82
CA ILE A 83 7.19 20.92 6.41
C ILE A 83 7.90 22.21 5.96
N ASP A 84 7.78 22.54 4.67
CA ASP A 84 8.48 23.67 4.04
C ASP A 84 7.75 25.02 4.21
N SER A 85 6.45 25.01 4.52
CA SER A 85 5.65 26.23 4.67
C SER A 85 6.08 27.09 5.86
N ASP A 86 6.28 28.39 5.65
CA ASP A 86 6.53 29.36 6.71
C ASP A 86 5.28 29.64 7.57
N ASP A 87 4.08 29.36 7.04
CA ASP A 87 2.80 29.56 7.72
C ASP A 87 2.46 28.40 8.69
N SER A 88 3.16 27.27 8.58
CA SER A 88 2.94 26.09 9.44
C SER A 88 3.71 26.21 10.75
N THR A 89 3.05 25.85 11.85
CA THR A 89 3.67 25.84 13.19
C THR A 89 4.70 24.73 13.31
N MET A 90 5.67 24.90 14.23
CA MET A 90 6.68 23.88 14.50
C MET A 90 6.06 22.52 14.90
N ALA A 91 4.94 22.54 15.63
CA ALA A 91 4.22 21.32 16.01
C ALA A 91 3.66 20.58 14.78
N GLU A 92 3.06 21.29 13.84
CA GLU A 92 2.54 20.71 12.58
C GLU A 92 3.66 20.13 11.72
N LYS A 93 4.80 20.83 11.63
CA LYS A 93 5.99 20.33 10.92
C LYS A 93 6.51 19.04 11.51
N ILE A 94 6.64 18.95 12.85
CA ILE A 94 7.08 17.73 13.53
C ILE A 94 6.10 16.57 13.29
N GLN A 95 4.79 16.84 13.33
CA GLN A 95 3.77 15.82 13.03
C GLN A 95 3.84 15.33 11.59
N ALA A 96 4.05 16.24 10.63
CA ALA A 96 4.21 15.89 9.23
C ALA A 96 5.46 15.02 9.00
N ILE A 97 6.62 15.41 9.56
CA ILE A 97 7.87 14.64 9.50
C ILE A 97 7.67 13.21 10.03
N ASN A 98 7.07 13.09 11.22
CA ASN A 98 6.79 11.78 11.82
C ASN A 98 5.85 10.93 10.96
N THR A 99 4.89 11.55 10.30
CA THR A 99 3.94 10.86 9.41
C THR A 99 4.63 10.36 8.14
N VAL A 100 5.46 11.21 7.51
CA VAL A 100 6.29 10.84 6.35
C VAL A 100 7.23 9.69 6.69
N ALA A 101 7.93 9.75 7.83
CA ALA A 101 8.84 8.70 8.28
C ALA A 101 8.11 7.35 8.42
N LYS A 102 6.95 7.34 9.08
CA LYS A 102 6.12 6.12 9.24
C LYS A 102 5.65 5.57 7.89
N LEU A 103 5.24 6.42 6.95
CA LEU A 103 4.80 6.02 5.62
C LEU A 103 5.95 5.39 4.81
N LYS A 104 7.12 6.03 4.79
CA LYS A 104 8.32 5.49 4.11
C LYS A 104 8.75 4.13 4.68
N GLN A 105 8.69 3.96 6.00
CA GLN A 105 8.95 2.65 6.62
C GLN A 105 7.92 1.59 6.26
N TRP A 106 6.64 1.97 6.21
CA TRP A 106 5.58 1.07 5.80
C TRP A 106 5.80 0.59 4.35
N ASP A 107 6.28 1.46 3.47
CA ASP A 107 6.63 1.10 2.09
C ASP A 107 7.82 0.13 2.03
N LYS A 108 8.90 0.38 2.80
CA LYS A 108 10.04 -0.55 2.92
C LYS A 108 9.60 -1.93 3.40
N ARG A 109 8.74 -2.01 4.42
CA ARG A 109 8.17 -3.28 4.93
C ARG A 109 7.36 -4.03 3.88
N LYS A 110 6.47 -3.32 3.19
CA LYS A 110 5.59 -3.94 2.18
C LYS A 110 6.37 -4.43 0.96
N ALA A 111 7.49 -3.78 0.63
CA ALA A 111 8.40 -4.20 -0.43
C ALA A 111 9.30 -5.40 -0.03
N GLY A 112 9.21 -5.89 1.22
CA GLY A 112 10.08 -6.95 1.72
C GLY A 112 11.53 -6.52 1.93
N LEU A 113 11.80 -5.20 1.98
CA LEU A 113 13.13 -4.65 2.26
C LEU A 113 13.39 -4.63 3.76
N GLN A 114 14.62 -4.96 4.18
CA GLN A 114 15.03 -4.88 5.58
C GLN A 114 14.93 -3.43 6.08
N ILE A 115 14.28 -3.23 7.23
CA ILE A 115 14.16 -1.91 7.86
C ILE A 115 15.51 -1.60 8.51
N ASP A 116 16.23 -0.63 7.97
CA ASP A 116 17.42 -0.09 8.61
C ASP A 116 17.03 1.03 9.58
N TYR A 117 17.14 0.73 10.89
CA TYR A 117 16.85 1.66 11.99
C TYR A 117 18.00 2.65 12.26
N GLN A 118 19.18 2.48 11.63
CA GLN A 118 20.28 3.45 11.76
C GLN A 118 20.01 4.72 10.95
N GLU A 119 19.43 4.57 9.75
CA GLU A 119 19.10 5.71 8.87
C GLU A 119 18.07 6.67 9.52
N GLU A 120 17.14 6.14 10.32
CA GLU A 120 16.15 6.94 11.06
C GLU A 120 16.78 7.72 12.22
N ASN A 121 17.70 7.10 12.96
CA ASN A 121 18.49 7.79 13.98
C ASN A 121 19.34 8.90 13.34
N ASP A 122 19.94 8.66 12.18
CA ASP A 122 20.76 9.66 11.49
C ASP A 122 19.91 10.84 11.00
N LEU A 123 18.68 10.61 10.52
CA LEU A 123 17.75 11.67 10.11
C LEU A 123 17.26 12.51 11.29
N LEU A 124 16.95 11.88 12.42
CA LEU A 124 16.58 12.57 13.66
C LEU A 124 17.75 13.39 14.21
N GLN A 125 18.95 12.83 14.23
CA GLN A 125 20.17 13.54 14.66
C GLN A 125 20.52 14.70 13.72
N ARG A 126 20.30 14.54 12.41
CA ARG A 126 20.56 15.58 11.42
C ARG A 126 19.56 16.73 11.51
N SER A 127 18.30 16.48 11.82
CA SER A 127 17.29 17.54 12.03
C SER A 127 17.53 18.33 13.34
N LEU A 128 18.06 17.66 14.37
CA LEU A 128 18.56 18.29 15.58
C LEU A 128 19.81 19.16 15.29
N ALA A 129 20.70 18.70 14.40
CA ALA A 129 21.94 19.40 14.05
C ALA A 129 21.76 20.65 13.15
N THR A 130 20.71 20.72 12.33
CA THR A 130 20.40 21.92 11.51
C THR A 130 19.67 23.02 12.28
N GLY A 131 19.44 22.86 13.59
CA GLY A 131 18.79 23.88 14.44
C GLY A 131 17.27 23.97 14.27
N LEU A 132 16.64 23.03 13.55
CA LEU A 132 15.19 22.95 13.40
C LEU A 132 14.47 22.44 14.66
N LEU A 133 15.19 21.70 15.52
CA LEU A 133 14.77 21.37 16.87
C LEU A 133 15.77 21.98 17.85
N GLY A 134 15.29 22.92 18.68
CA GLY A 134 16.12 23.54 19.72
C GLY A 134 16.76 22.48 20.63
N ASP A 135 17.98 22.78 21.08
CA ASP A 135 18.84 21.93 21.92
C ASP A 135 18.04 21.12 22.96
N PRO A 136 17.94 19.78 22.83
CA PRO A 136 17.17 18.93 23.73
C PRO A 136 17.76 18.86 25.15
N ASN A 137 18.97 19.39 25.39
CA ASN A 137 19.61 19.45 26.70
C ASN A 137 19.51 20.82 27.40
N ARG A 138 18.79 21.79 26.83
CA ARG A 138 18.42 23.02 27.57
C ARG A 138 17.21 22.76 28.47
N TYR A 139 17.41 22.03 29.56
CA TYR A 139 16.53 22.19 30.71
C TYR A 139 16.77 23.58 31.32
N PRO A 140 15.73 24.37 31.64
CA PRO A 140 15.92 25.58 32.41
C PRO A 140 16.55 25.19 33.75
N ARG A 141 17.69 25.82 34.10
CA ARG A 141 18.17 25.78 35.48
C ARG A 141 17.02 26.24 36.35
N LYS A 142 16.62 25.40 37.30
CA LYS A 142 15.80 25.85 38.43
C LYS A 142 16.70 26.77 39.23
N ASP A 143 16.61 28.07 38.94
CA ASP A 143 17.15 29.08 39.84
C ASP A 143 16.40 28.97 41.16
N ILE A 144 17.18 28.99 42.24
CA ILE A 144 16.81 28.86 43.65
C ILE A 144 15.89 30.01 44.09
#